data_AF-A0A8T3XS57-F1
#
_entry.id   AF-A0A8T3XS57-F1
#
_cell.length_a   1.000
_cell.length_b   1.000
_cell.length_c   1.000
_cell.angle_alpha   90.00
_cell.angle_beta   90.00
_cell.angle_gamma   90.00
#
_symmetry.space_group_name_H-M   'P 1'
#
loop_
_entity.id
_entity.type
_entity.pdbx_description
1 polymer ?
#
loop_
_entity_poly.entity_id
_entity_poly.type
_entity_poly.pdbx_seq_one_letter_code
_entity_poly.pdbx_strand_id
1 'polypeptide(L)'
;KHSINFHEREWKLVNRRVEKGMVHLTSHDTVRLIRKELSSYITSKIHSIHTPPMSSGFKKPVEKLIMLAKKFSTQTISSTEYPPCIKHAIEVLEKGENLPHSGRFLLATFLLGKGQTVEQIAPLFKNAPDYNEKVTLYQLNHLAGSLGNATKYSSPSCDKVKSQNLCFAIPECDNIINPLQFGKKKTLNA
;
A
#
# COMPACT_ATOMS: atom_id res chain seq x y z
N LYS A 1 13.67 15.65 1.59
CA LYS A 1 12.98 15.13 0.38
C LYS A 1 13.13 13.61 0.25
N HIS A 2 14.34 13.07 0.40
CA HIS A 2 14.62 11.64 0.20
C HIS A 2 14.13 10.70 1.33
N SER A 3 13.68 11.25 2.46
CA SER A 3 13.18 10.47 3.60
C SER A 3 11.69 10.07 3.52
N ILE A 4 10.96 10.47 2.46
CA ILE A 4 9.49 10.31 2.38
C ILE A 4 9.01 8.85 2.46
N ASN A 5 9.88 7.91 2.12
CA ASN A 5 9.59 6.47 2.12
C ASN A 5 10.05 5.76 3.41
N PHE A 6 10.52 6.51 4.40
CA PHE A 6 10.90 5.99 5.71
C PHE A 6 9.76 6.28 6.69
N HIS A 7 9.17 5.22 7.23
CA HIS A 7 8.01 5.28 8.11
C HIS A 7 8.36 5.04 9.58
N GLU A 8 9.62 4.72 9.86
CA GLU A 8 10.14 4.54 11.21
C GLU A 8 10.09 5.85 12.00
N ARG A 9 9.92 5.76 13.32
CA ARG A 9 9.62 6.93 14.18
C ARG A 9 10.73 7.98 14.10
N GLU A 10 11.98 7.56 14.02
CA GLU A 10 13.15 8.43 13.92
C GLU A 10 13.19 9.26 12.64
N TRP A 11 12.49 8.86 11.57
CA TRP A 11 12.41 9.62 10.32
C TRP A 11 11.23 10.60 10.27
N LYS A 12 10.31 10.55 11.25
CA LYS A 12 9.22 11.52 11.36
C LYS A 12 9.80 12.90 11.66
N LEU A 13 9.37 13.92 10.89
CA LEU A 13 9.93 15.28 10.99
C LEU A 13 9.80 15.88 12.40
N VAL A 14 8.73 15.56 13.13
CA VAL A 14 8.52 15.98 14.53
C VAL A 14 9.59 15.47 15.49
N ASN A 15 10.31 14.41 15.14
CA ASN A 15 11.38 13.80 15.93
C ASN A 15 12.78 14.23 15.44
N ARG A 16 12.87 15.28 14.63
CA ARG A 16 14.12 15.74 14.01
C ARG A 16 14.46 17.16 14.41
N ARG A 17 15.75 17.45 14.55
CA ARG A 17 16.25 18.82 14.75
C ARG A 17 16.20 19.56 13.42
N VAL A 18 15.41 20.63 13.38
CA VAL A 18 15.24 21.49 12.20
C VAL A 18 15.73 22.89 12.53
N GLU A 19 16.53 23.46 11.63
CA GLU A 19 17.04 24.82 11.76
C GLU A 19 17.01 25.49 10.38
N LYS A 20 16.37 26.66 10.29
CA LYS A 20 16.23 27.43 9.04
C LYS A 20 15.68 26.59 7.86
N GLY A 21 14.72 25.70 8.15
CA GLY A 21 14.11 24.80 7.15
C GLY A 21 14.94 23.58 6.77
N MET A 22 16.10 23.36 7.42
CA MET A 22 17.01 22.25 7.14
C MET A 22 17.00 21.24 8.29
N VAL A 23 16.96 19.94 7.95
CA VAL A 23 17.04 18.84 8.93
C VAL A 23 18.50 18.49 9.19
N HIS A 24 18.91 18.47 10.45
CA HIS A 24 20.24 18.02 10.84
C HIS A 24 20.35 16.50 10.73
N LEU A 25 21.42 16.01 10.10
CA LEU A 25 21.65 14.59 9.84
C LEU A 25 22.93 14.12 10.55
N THR A 26 22.89 12.92 11.11
CA THR A 26 24.10 12.21 11.53
C THR A 26 24.77 11.53 10.33
N SER A 27 26.03 11.09 10.48
CA SER A 27 26.71 10.29 9.45
C SER A 27 25.92 9.03 9.09
N HIS A 28 25.29 8.38 10.08
CA HIS A 28 24.46 7.20 9.87
C HIS A 28 23.20 7.52 9.04
N ASP A 29 22.52 8.63 9.34
CA ASP A 29 21.34 9.07 8.58
C ASP A 29 21.69 9.37 7.13
N THR A 30 22.81 10.05 6.91
CA THR A 30 23.31 10.37 5.57
C THR A 30 23.57 9.10 4.76
N VAL A 31 24.24 8.11 5.34
CA VAL A 31 24.45 6.80 4.69
C VAL A 31 23.13 6.12 4.35
N ARG A 32 22.15 6.15 5.27
CA ARG A 32 20.84 5.53 5.05
C ARG A 32 20.05 6.21 3.93
N LEU A 33 20.09 7.53 3.83
CA LEU A 33 19.46 8.29 2.73
C LEU A 33 20.12 7.99 1.39
N ILE A 34 21.46 8.06 1.34
CA ILE A 34 22.22 7.77 0.11
C ILE A 34 21.94 6.36 -0.39
N ARG A 35 21.92 5.37 0.52
CA ARG A 35 21.61 3.98 0.17
C ARG A 35 20.25 3.86 -0.51
N LYS A 36 19.22 4.52 0.03
CA LYS A 36 17.86 4.48 -0.54
C LYS A 36 17.81 5.12 -1.93
N GLU A 37 18.49 6.25 -2.11
CA GLU A 37 18.58 6.92 -3.42
C GLU A 37 19.34 6.09 -4.45
N LEU A 38 20.47 5.50 -4.07
CA LEU A 38 21.21 4.58 -4.93
C LEU A 38 20.38 3.36 -5.33
N SER A 39 19.65 2.75 -4.37
CA SER A 39 18.74 1.65 -4.69
C SER A 39 17.67 2.08 -5.69
N SER A 40 17.04 3.24 -5.48
CA SER A 40 16.02 3.77 -6.40
C SER A 40 16.59 4.03 -7.80
N TYR A 41 17.80 4.58 -7.87
CA TYR A 41 18.51 4.85 -9.12
C TYR A 41 18.87 3.56 -9.88
N ILE A 42 19.43 2.56 -9.19
CA ILE A 42 19.77 1.28 -9.80
C ILE A 42 18.49 0.59 -10.32
N THR A 43 17.43 0.57 -9.51
CA THR A 43 16.15 -0.02 -9.91
C THR A 43 15.55 0.68 -11.13
N SER A 44 15.57 2.01 -11.19
CA SER A 44 15.05 2.74 -12.35
C SER A 44 15.86 2.46 -13.62
N LYS A 45 17.19 2.35 -13.50
CA LYS A 45 18.06 1.95 -14.61
C LYS A 45 17.75 0.54 -15.10
N ILE A 46 17.61 -0.42 -14.21
CA ILE A 46 17.22 -1.80 -14.56
C ILE A 46 15.89 -1.83 -15.32
N HIS A 47 14.87 -1.11 -14.84
CA HIS A 47 13.56 -1.08 -15.51
C HIS A 47 13.57 -0.35 -16.86
N SER A 48 14.46 0.62 -17.05
CA SER A 48 14.57 1.38 -18.30
C SER A 48 15.34 0.64 -19.40
N ILE A 49 16.08 -0.42 -19.05
CA ILE A 49 16.88 -1.17 -20.02
C ILE A 49 15.97 -2.13 -20.78
N HIS A 50 16.05 -2.10 -22.11
CA HIS A 50 15.46 -3.12 -22.95
C HIS A 50 16.31 -4.38 -22.88
N THR A 51 15.71 -5.50 -22.49
CA THR A 51 16.42 -6.78 -22.45
C THR A 51 16.79 -7.19 -23.88
N PRO A 52 18.09 -7.33 -24.19
CA PRO A 52 18.50 -7.78 -25.53
C PRO A 52 18.06 -9.23 -25.76
N PRO A 53 17.94 -9.65 -27.03
CA PRO A 53 17.69 -11.06 -27.34
C PRO A 53 18.76 -11.95 -26.72
N MET A 54 18.33 -13.09 -26.18
CA MET A 54 19.21 -14.04 -25.48
C MET A 54 20.28 -14.58 -26.42
N SER A 55 21.56 -14.34 -26.13
CA SER A 55 22.65 -14.98 -26.85
C SER A 55 22.88 -16.41 -26.32
N SER A 56 23.33 -17.31 -27.20
CA SER A 56 23.56 -18.72 -26.87
C SER A 56 24.54 -18.92 -25.72
N GLY A 57 25.55 -18.05 -25.59
CA GLY A 57 26.55 -18.08 -24.51
C GLY A 57 25.99 -17.76 -23.13
N PHE A 58 24.92 -16.95 -23.03
CA PHE A 58 24.30 -16.59 -21.75
C PHE A 58 23.18 -17.53 -21.32
N LYS A 59 22.70 -18.41 -22.20
CA LYS A 59 21.56 -19.30 -21.93
C LYS A 59 21.76 -20.13 -20.66
N LYS A 60 22.87 -20.88 -20.56
CA LYS A 60 23.16 -21.74 -19.40
C LYS A 60 23.34 -20.95 -18.09
N PRO A 61 24.16 -19.86 -18.05
CA PRO A 61 24.26 -19.01 -16.85
C PRO A 61 22.91 -18.43 -16.39
N VAL A 62 22.10 -17.93 -17.32
CA VAL A 62 20.80 -17.33 -16.99
C VAL A 62 19.81 -18.39 -16.48
N GLU A 63 19.75 -19.57 -17.12
CA GLU A 63 18.92 -20.68 -16.64
C GLU A 63 19.30 -21.09 -15.20
N LYS A 64 20.61 -21.16 -14.89
CA LYS A 64 21.09 -21.42 -13.54
C LYS A 64 20.66 -20.34 -12.55
N LEU A 65 20.74 -19.07 -12.93
CA LEU A 65 20.29 -17.95 -12.09
C LEU A 65 18.77 -18.00 -11.85
N ILE A 66 17.98 -18.34 -12.87
CA ILE A 66 16.52 -18.51 -12.73
C ILE A 66 16.20 -19.65 -11.75
N MET A 67 16.91 -20.78 -11.85
CA MET A 67 16.73 -21.90 -10.91
C MET A 67 17.07 -21.50 -9.47
N LEU A 68 18.17 -20.79 -9.27
CA LEU A 68 18.55 -20.27 -7.94
C LEU A 68 17.51 -19.26 -7.43
N ALA A 69 17.05 -18.35 -8.27
CA ALA A 69 16.04 -17.36 -7.91
C ALA A 69 14.72 -17.99 -7.46
N LYS A 70 14.31 -19.11 -8.08
CA LYS A 70 13.12 -19.87 -7.63
C LYS A 70 13.25 -20.37 -6.19
N LYS A 71 14.46 -20.77 -5.75
CA LYS A 71 14.71 -21.18 -4.36
C LYS A 71 14.48 -20.02 -3.39
N PHE A 72 14.85 -18.80 -3.77
CA PHE A 72 14.68 -17.60 -2.94
C PHE A 72 13.34 -16.86 -3.15
N SER A 73 12.42 -17.43 -3.94
CA SER A 73 11.11 -16.82 -4.19
C SER A 73 10.25 -16.87 -2.93
N THR A 74 10.13 -15.74 -2.22
CA THR A 74 9.17 -15.64 -1.12
C THR A 74 7.76 -15.74 -1.69
N GLN A 75 7.08 -16.86 -1.44
CA GLN A 75 5.66 -16.96 -1.73
C GLN A 75 4.93 -16.05 -0.74
N THR A 76 4.23 -15.05 -1.26
CA THR A 76 3.34 -14.24 -0.43
C THR A 76 1.99 -14.92 -0.48
N ILE A 77 1.68 -15.72 0.52
CA ILE A 77 0.32 -16.24 0.69
C ILE A 77 -0.51 -15.05 1.16
N SER A 78 -1.40 -14.56 0.30
CA SER A 78 -2.40 -13.56 0.68
C SER A 78 -3.65 -14.28 1.11
N SER A 79 -4.05 -14.10 2.37
CA SER A 79 -5.41 -14.45 2.79
C SER A 79 -6.45 -13.69 1.95
N THR A 80 -7.58 -14.36 1.68
CA THR A 80 -8.79 -13.76 1.12
C THR A 80 -9.62 -13.03 2.18
N GLU A 81 -9.29 -13.19 3.46
CA GLU A 81 -10.00 -12.54 4.54
C GLU A 81 -9.74 -11.03 4.61
N TYR A 82 -10.81 -10.28 4.85
CA TYR A 82 -10.72 -8.85 5.14
C TYR A 82 -10.20 -8.60 6.57
N PRO A 83 -9.39 -7.54 6.78
CA PRO A 83 -9.06 -7.09 8.12
C PRO A 83 -10.35 -6.65 8.86
N PRO A 84 -10.36 -6.72 10.20
CA PRO A 84 -11.55 -6.43 11.00
C PRO A 84 -12.10 -5.01 10.78
N CYS A 85 -11.25 -4.02 10.49
CA CYS A 85 -11.70 -2.67 10.15
C CYS A 85 -12.50 -2.58 8.85
N ILE A 86 -12.20 -3.44 7.87
CA ILE A 86 -12.93 -3.52 6.60
C ILE A 86 -14.21 -4.34 6.77
N LYS A 87 -14.16 -5.45 7.53
CA LYS A 87 -15.36 -6.22 7.90
C LYS A 87 -16.40 -5.33 8.57
N HIS A 88 -15.98 -4.57 9.59
CA HIS A 88 -16.87 -3.64 10.29
C HIS A 88 -17.46 -2.58 9.35
N ALA A 89 -16.66 -2.02 8.44
CA ALA A 89 -17.16 -1.03 7.49
C ALA A 89 -18.24 -1.60 6.55
N ILE A 90 -18.10 -2.86 6.13
CA ILE A 90 -19.09 -3.57 5.33
C ILE A 90 -20.35 -3.84 6.19
N GLU A 91 -20.19 -4.34 7.41
CA GLU A 91 -21.31 -4.62 8.32
C GLU A 91 -22.16 -3.38 8.62
N VAL A 92 -21.54 -2.21 8.84
CA VAL A 92 -22.24 -0.94 9.04
C VAL A 92 -23.11 -0.60 7.83
N LEU A 93 -22.57 -0.75 6.61
CA LEU A 93 -23.34 -0.51 5.38
C LEU A 93 -24.43 -1.57 5.18
N GLU A 94 -24.17 -2.84 5.45
CA GLU A 94 -25.17 -3.92 5.36
C GLU A 94 -26.37 -3.69 6.30
N LYS A 95 -26.13 -3.13 7.49
CA LYS A 95 -27.18 -2.73 8.44
C LYS A 95 -27.96 -1.48 8.03
N GLY A 96 -27.56 -0.82 6.96
CA GLY A 96 -28.14 0.46 6.53
C GLY A 96 -27.75 1.64 7.42
N GLU A 97 -26.67 1.50 8.20
CA GLU A 97 -26.16 2.55 9.07
C GLU A 97 -25.22 3.50 8.31
N ASN A 98 -25.04 4.71 8.83
CA ASN A 98 -24.18 5.69 8.21
C ASN A 98 -22.69 5.40 8.49
N LEU A 99 -21.97 4.93 7.47
CA LEU A 99 -20.50 4.86 7.52
C LEU A 99 -19.91 6.27 7.36
N PRO A 100 -19.08 6.77 8.30
CA PRO A 100 -18.51 8.11 8.21
C PRO A 100 -17.59 8.24 6.98
N HIS A 101 -17.36 9.47 6.52
CA HIS A 101 -16.55 9.74 5.33
C HIS A 101 -15.17 9.06 5.35
N SER A 102 -14.48 9.08 6.49
CA SER A 102 -13.22 8.36 6.70
C SER A 102 -13.34 6.85 6.53
N GLY A 103 -14.45 6.26 6.98
CA GLY A 103 -14.77 4.85 6.81
C GLY A 103 -15.03 4.49 5.35
N ARG A 104 -15.80 5.32 4.64
CA ARG A 104 -16.04 5.15 3.19
C ARG A 104 -14.74 5.21 2.41
N PHE A 105 -13.88 6.18 2.71
CA PHE A 105 -12.57 6.32 2.10
C PHE A 105 -11.69 5.10 2.36
N LEU A 106 -11.63 4.62 3.62
CA LEU A 106 -10.90 3.41 3.99
C LEU A 106 -11.37 2.19 3.19
N LEU A 107 -12.69 1.95 3.15
CA LEU A 107 -13.29 0.82 2.45
C LEU A 107 -12.98 0.88 0.95
N ALA A 108 -13.27 2.00 0.30
CA ALA A 108 -13.06 2.19 -1.13
C ALA A 108 -11.58 2.01 -1.53
N THR A 109 -10.67 2.71 -0.85
CA THR A 109 -9.23 2.66 -1.18
C THR A 109 -8.60 1.30 -0.87
N PHE A 110 -9.10 0.57 0.13
CA PHE A 110 -8.67 -0.81 0.39
C PHE A 110 -9.11 -1.75 -0.73
N LEU A 111 -10.38 -1.71 -1.14
CA LEU A 111 -10.92 -2.60 -2.18
C LEU A 111 -10.28 -2.31 -3.56
N LEU A 112 -10.11 -1.04 -3.91
CA LEU A 112 -9.34 -0.62 -5.09
C LEU A 112 -7.88 -1.11 -5.02
N GLY A 113 -7.27 -1.06 -3.82
CA GLY A 113 -5.92 -1.56 -3.58
C GLY A 113 -5.79 -3.08 -3.68
N LYS A 114 -6.86 -3.83 -3.42
CA LYS A 114 -6.96 -5.29 -3.67
C LYS A 114 -7.27 -5.63 -5.13
N GLY A 115 -7.52 -4.63 -5.98
CA GLY A 115 -7.72 -4.80 -7.42
C GLY A 115 -9.19 -4.91 -7.85
N GLN A 116 -10.15 -4.65 -6.96
CA GLN A 116 -11.56 -4.57 -7.36
C GLN A 116 -11.83 -3.31 -8.20
N THR A 117 -12.81 -3.41 -9.09
CA THR A 117 -13.19 -2.30 -9.97
C THR A 117 -14.23 -1.39 -9.30
N VAL A 118 -14.44 -0.19 -9.85
CA VAL A 118 -15.45 0.75 -9.33
C VAL A 118 -16.85 0.13 -9.34
N GLU A 119 -17.16 -0.64 -10.39
CA GLU A 119 -18.45 -1.31 -10.59
C GLU A 119 -18.68 -2.42 -9.56
N GLN A 120 -17.61 -3.09 -9.10
CA GLN A 120 -17.68 -4.09 -8.04
C GLN A 120 -17.87 -3.46 -6.66
N ILE A 121 -17.33 -2.25 -6.46
CA ILE A 121 -17.32 -1.56 -5.15
C ILE A 121 -18.60 -0.75 -4.93
N ALA A 122 -19.12 -0.06 -5.95
CA ALA A 122 -20.27 0.83 -5.84
C ALA A 122 -21.52 0.19 -5.18
N PRO A 123 -21.87 -1.08 -5.46
CA PRO A 123 -23.02 -1.73 -4.82
C PRO A 123 -22.97 -1.78 -3.29
N LEU A 124 -21.79 -1.81 -2.67
CA LEU A 124 -21.64 -1.87 -1.22
C LEU A 124 -22.19 -0.61 -0.52
N PHE A 125 -22.18 0.53 -1.21
CA PHE A 125 -22.62 1.80 -0.65
C PHE A 125 -24.13 2.05 -0.81
N LYS A 126 -24.86 1.18 -1.53
CA LYS A 126 -26.30 1.38 -1.82
C LYS A 126 -27.17 1.46 -0.57
N ASN A 127 -26.76 0.81 0.50
CA ASN A 127 -27.50 0.78 1.76
C ASN A 127 -27.18 1.98 2.67
N ALA A 128 -26.25 2.86 2.30
CA ALA A 128 -25.98 4.06 3.07
C ALA A 128 -27.21 5.00 3.07
N PRO A 129 -27.59 5.61 4.21
CA PRO A 129 -28.78 6.46 4.31
C PRO A 129 -28.83 7.65 3.33
N ASP A 130 -27.67 8.17 2.97
CA ASP A 130 -27.45 9.31 2.07
C ASP A 130 -26.96 8.86 0.68
N TYR A 131 -27.18 7.59 0.31
CA TYR A 131 -26.68 7.04 -0.95
C TYR A 131 -27.17 7.84 -2.15
N ASN A 132 -26.20 8.25 -2.97
CA ASN A 132 -26.44 8.79 -4.30
C ASN A 132 -25.49 8.11 -5.28
N GLU A 133 -26.05 7.43 -6.27
CA GLU A 133 -25.29 6.65 -7.24
C GLU A 133 -24.28 7.50 -8.02
N LYS A 134 -24.71 8.65 -8.53
CA LYS A 134 -23.85 9.54 -9.32
C LYS A 134 -22.66 10.05 -8.48
N VAL A 135 -22.93 10.46 -7.24
CA VAL A 135 -21.88 10.94 -6.33
C VAL A 135 -20.93 9.80 -5.95
N THR A 136 -21.46 8.62 -5.65
CA THR A 136 -20.65 7.45 -5.27
C THR A 136 -19.72 7.02 -6.41
N LEU A 137 -20.26 6.88 -7.62
CA LEU A 137 -19.46 6.53 -8.81
C LEU A 137 -18.39 7.59 -9.09
N TYR A 138 -18.71 8.87 -8.96
CA TYR A 138 -17.74 9.94 -9.13
C TYR A 138 -16.61 9.85 -8.09
N GLN A 139 -16.94 9.68 -6.81
CA GLN A 139 -15.95 9.55 -5.74
C GLN A 139 -15.05 8.33 -5.93
N LEU A 140 -15.62 7.17 -6.28
CA LEU A 140 -14.85 5.94 -6.52
C LEU A 140 -13.91 6.07 -7.72
N ASN A 141 -14.38 6.65 -8.83
CA ASN A 141 -13.54 6.90 -10.00
C ASN A 141 -12.39 7.88 -9.70
N HIS A 142 -12.65 8.91 -8.90
CA HIS A 142 -11.61 9.83 -8.44
C HIS A 142 -10.56 9.10 -7.58
N LEU A 143 -10.99 8.25 -6.64
CA LEU A 143 -10.07 7.45 -5.82
C LEU A 143 -9.25 6.44 -6.64
N ALA A 144 -9.84 5.87 -7.70
CA ALA A 144 -9.17 4.95 -8.62
C ALA A 144 -8.11 5.62 -9.49
N GLY A 145 -8.11 6.96 -9.58
CA GLY A 145 -7.24 7.72 -10.47
C GLY A 145 -7.74 7.76 -11.93
N SER A 146 -9.01 7.42 -12.18
CA SER A 146 -9.62 7.45 -13.51
C SER A 146 -10.10 8.86 -13.93
N LEU A 147 -10.07 9.82 -13.01
CA LEU A 147 -10.54 11.20 -13.20
C LEU A 147 -9.51 12.21 -12.67
N GLY A 148 -9.54 13.44 -13.20
CA GLY A 148 -8.72 14.56 -12.71
C GLY A 148 -7.21 14.38 -12.97
N ASN A 149 -6.38 14.65 -11.96
CA ASN A 149 -4.91 14.55 -12.04
C ASN A 149 -4.37 13.09 -12.06
N ALA A 150 -5.22 12.11 -12.37
CA ALA A 150 -4.91 10.67 -12.40
C ALA A 150 -4.24 10.11 -11.12
N THR A 151 -4.49 10.74 -9.96
CA THR A 151 -3.88 10.31 -8.70
C THR A 151 -4.63 9.11 -8.13
N LYS A 152 -3.98 7.94 -8.12
CA LYS A 152 -4.52 6.75 -7.48
C LYS A 152 -4.30 6.80 -5.98
N TYR A 153 -5.39 6.84 -5.20
CA TYR A 153 -5.31 6.89 -3.75
C TYR A 153 -5.00 5.51 -3.16
N SER A 154 -4.22 5.50 -2.09
CA SER A 154 -3.85 4.29 -1.35
C SER A 154 -4.62 4.19 -0.04
N SER A 155 -4.85 2.96 0.41
CA SER A 155 -5.46 2.68 1.72
C SER A 155 -4.69 3.36 2.85
N PRO A 156 -5.37 4.01 3.81
CA PRO A 156 -4.70 4.73 4.90
C PRO A 156 -3.89 3.78 5.80
N SER A 157 -2.90 4.33 6.51
CA SER A 157 -2.10 3.56 7.48
C SER A 157 -2.94 3.12 8.67
N CYS A 158 -2.52 2.03 9.35
CA CYS A 158 -3.18 1.55 10.56
C CYS A 158 -3.23 2.64 11.66
N ASP A 159 -2.16 3.44 11.80
CA ASP A 159 -2.15 4.61 12.69
C ASP A 159 -3.27 5.61 12.36
N LYS A 160 -3.48 5.89 11.06
CA LYS A 160 -4.53 6.81 10.61
C LYS A 160 -5.91 6.24 10.90
N VAL A 161 -6.14 4.97 10.57
CA VAL A 161 -7.39 4.23 10.84
C VAL A 161 -7.71 4.24 12.34
N LYS A 162 -6.69 4.04 13.18
CA LYS A 162 -6.82 4.12 14.65
C LYS A 162 -7.20 5.52 15.12
N SER A 163 -6.54 6.56 14.62
CA SER A 163 -6.87 7.96 14.99
C SER A 163 -8.28 8.39 14.56
N GLN A 164 -8.89 7.69 13.61
CA GLN A 164 -10.24 7.94 13.12
C GLN A 164 -11.30 7.05 13.79
N ASN A 165 -10.93 6.28 14.83
CA ASN A 165 -11.80 5.33 15.52
C ASN A 165 -12.41 4.25 14.60
N LEU A 166 -11.67 3.84 13.57
CA LEU A 166 -12.08 2.82 12.60
C LEU A 166 -11.29 1.51 12.76
N CYS A 167 -10.44 1.40 13.79
CA CYS A 167 -9.55 0.26 14.00
C CYS A 167 -10.12 -0.72 15.03
N PHE A 168 -10.44 -1.93 14.58
CA PHE A 168 -10.95 -3.04 15.41
C PHE A 168 -9.88 -4.13 15.50
N ALA A 169 -8.68 -3.77 15.93
CA ALA A 169 -7.51 -4.64 15.86
C ALA A 169 -7.70 -5.96 16.62
N ILE A 170 -7.25 -7.04 15.99
CA ILE A 170 -7.11 -8.39 16.55
C ILE A 170 -5.62 -8.78 16.53
N PRO A 171 -5.18 -9.84 17.23
CA PRO A 171 -3.76 -10.23 17.25
C PRO A 171 -3.13 -10.40 15.86
N GLU A 172 -3.90 -10.80 14.84
CA GLU A 172 -3.46 -10.93 13.45
C GLU A 172 -3.15 -9.59 12.77
N CYS A 173 -3.57 -8.47 13.37
CA CYS A 173 -3.18 -7.13 12.95
C CYS A 173 -1.81 -6.70 13.49
N ASP A 174 -1.17 -7.50 14.35
CA ASP A 174 0.12 -7.13 14.91
C ASP A 174 1.17 -6.99 13.80
N ASN A 175 1.96 -5.92 13.87
CA ASN A 175 3.06 -5.59 12.95
C ASN A 175 2.67 -5.20 11.52
N ILE A 176 1.38 -5.04 11.18
CA ILE A 176 0.99 -4.48 9.89
C ILE A 176 0.98 -2.94 9.93
N ILE A 177 1.43 -2.32 8.84
CA ILE A 177 1.53 -0.86 8.70
C ILE A 177 0.26 -0.28 8.06
N ASN A 178 -0.42 -1.06 7.22
CA ASN A 178 -1.68 -0.69 6.59
C ASN A 178 -2.59 -1.91 6.40
N PRO A 179 -3.91 -1.71 6.22
CA PRO A 179 -4.86 -2.81 6.07
C PRO A 179 -4.57 -3.74 4.87
N LEU A 180 -3.94 -3.26 3.80
CA LEU A 180 -3.57 -4.09 2.63
C LEU A 180 -2.50 -5.14 2.93
N GLN A 181 -1.81 -5.04 4.07
CA GLN A 181 -0.84 -6.03 4.54
C GLN A 181 -1.48 -7.15 5.36
N PHE A 182 -2.74 -6.98 5.78
CA PHE A 182 -3.44 -8.00 6.56
C PHE A 182 -3.50 -9.33 5.81
N GLY A 183 -3.19 -10.42 6.51
CA GLY A 183 -3.17 -11.77 5.97
C GLY A 183 -2.07 -12.06 4.94
N LYS A 184 -1.12 -11.13 4.72
CA LYS A 184 0.09 -11.39 3.91
C LYS A 184 1.18 -12.00 4.79
N LYS A 185 1.35 -13.31 4.73
CA LYS A 185 2.51 -13.99 5.33
C LYS A 185 3.58 -14.17 4.26
N LYS A 186 4.80 -13.68 4.54
CA LYS A 186 5.97 -14.04 3.74
C LYS A 186 6.44 -15.41 4.22
N THR A 187 6.28 -16.46 3.42
CA THR A 187 7.04 -17.68 3.65
C THR A 187 8.47 -17.43 3.16
N LEU A 188 9.42 -17.46 4.09
CA LEU A 188 10.83 -17.67 3.75
C LEU A 188 10.93 -19.12 3.30
N ASN A 189 11.30 -19.37 2.05
CA ASN A 189 11.73 -20.71 1.68
C ASN A 189 13.05 -20.98 2.44
N ALA A 190 13.06 -22.07 3.22
CA ALA A 190 14.26 -22.61 3.83
C ALA A 190 15.22 -23.19 2.77
#